data_AF-A0A504YMG6-F1
#
_entry.id   AF-A0A504YMG6-F1
#
_cell.length_a   1.000
_cell.length_b   1.000
_cell.length_c   1.000
_cell.angle_alpha   90.00
_cell.angle_beta   90.00
_cell.angle_gamma   90.00
#
_symmetry.space_group_name_H-M   'P 1'
#
loop_
_entity.id
_entity.type
_entity.pdbx_description
1 polymer ?
#
loop_
_entity_poly.entity_id
_entity_poly.type
_entity_poly.pdbx_seq_one_letter_code
_entity_poly.pdbx_strand_id
1 'polypeptide(L)'
;MVDGNGTLHPRGFGCACLLGYRLNCPTIGVAKNLLETDTDKFHSQSSLGFKRSLANRRRETRENLTNCGDRLLIHDANGTVCGVALLNTDNSINPVYVSPGHLISLDTACEIVLKTSKFRTPEPTRLADQISRQKIRQLDAEQIRSRAIPNRPARVI
;
A
#
# COMPACT_ATOMS: atom_id res chain seq x y z
N MET A 1 -4.26 -8.07 6.33
CA MET A 1 -3.94 -7.11 5.26
C MET A 1 -3.06 -6.02 5.84
N VAL A 2 -2.06 -5.56 5.09
CA VAL A 2 -1.06 -4.58 5.54
C VAL A 2 -1.07 -3.39 4.58
N ASP A 3 -1.08 -2.15 5.09
CA ASP A 3 -0.88 -0.94 4.27
C ASP A 3 0.61 -0.84 3.90
N GLY A 4 0.96 -1.41 2.75
CA GLY A 4 2.35 -1.60 2.32
C GLY A 4 2.49 -2.77 1.34
N ASN A 5 3.71 -3.01 0.88
CA ASN A 5 3.98 -4.05 -0.10
C ASN A 5 4.36 -5.40 0.53
N GLY A 6 4.09 -6.47 -0.20
CA GLY A 6 4.63 -7.81 0.01
C GLY A 6 5.74 -8.10 -1.00
N THR A 7 5.50 -9.06 -1.90
CA THR A 7 6.45 -9.46 -2.96
C THR A 7 6.72 -8.35 -3.97
N LEU A 8 5.82 -7.36 -4.10
CA LEU A 8 6.03 -6.15 -4.91
C LEU A 8 7.02 -5.19 -4.24
N HIS A 9 8.28 -5.61 -4.17
CA HIS A 9 9.36 -4.91 -3.51
C HIS A 9 10.67 -5.17 -4.29
N PRO A 10 11.63 -4.23 -4.37
CA PRO A 10 12.87 -4.42 -5.13
C PRO A 10 13.69 -5.66 -4.74
N ARG A 11 13.47 -6.19 -3.53
CA ARG A 11 14.10 -7.42 -3.03
C ARG A 11 13.13 -8.60 -2.87
N GLY A 12 11.91 -8.48 -3.40
CA GLY A 12 10.85 -9.49 -3.23
C GLY A 12 10.31 -9.66 -1.81
N PHE A 13 10.72 -8.83 -0.86
CA PHE A 13 10.41 -9.00 0.57
C PHE A 13 10.04 -7.68 1.25
N GLY A 14 8.78 -7.25 1.08
CA GLY A 14 8.23 -6.05 1.73
C GLY A 14 7.72 -6.27 3.16
N CYS A 15 7.16 -5.22 3.77
CA CYS A 15 6.62 -5.26 5.13
C CYS A 15 5.55 -6.34 5.33
N ALA A 16 4.70 -6.59 4.33
CA ALA A 16 3.68 -7.63 4.44
C ALA A 16 4.29 -9.03 4.49
N CYS A 17 5.36 -9.29 3.74
CA CYS A 17 6.12 -10.54 3.80
C CYS A 17 6.78 -10.72 5.16
N LEU A 18 7.49 -9.68 5.65
CA LEU A 18 8.17 -9.69 6.94
C LEU A 18 7.17 -9.98 8.08
N LEU A 19 6.04 -9.26 8.10
CA LEU A 19 5.03 -9.43 9.14
C LEU A 19 4.42 -10.84 9.10
N GLY A 20 4.06 -11.32 7.92
CA GLY A 20 3.45 -12.65 7.76
C GLY A 20 4.40 -13.76 8.16
N TYR A 21 5.67 -13.68 7.76
CA TYR A 21 6.71 -14.61 8.20
C TYR A 21 6.88 -14.58 9.72
N ARG A 22 6.97 -13.39 10.33
CA ARG A 22 7.22 -13.28 11.78
C ARG A 22 6.05 -13.77 12.62
N LEU A 23 4.82 -13.56 12.15
CA LEU A 23 3.57 -13.94 12.83
C LEU A 23 3.05 -15.32 12.39
N ASN A 24 3.69 -15.98 11.43
CA ASN A 24 3.27 -17.24 10.83
C ASN A 24 1.79 -17.22 10.40
N CYS A 25 1.37 -16.17 9.71
CA CYS A 25 -0.01 -16.00 9.27
C CYS A 25 -0.12 -15.48 7.84
N PRO A 26 -1.23 -15.78 7.13
CA PRO A 26 -1.44 -15.26 5.78
C PRO A 26 -1.49 -13.72 5.76
N THR A 27 -0.68 -13.12 4.91
CA THR A 27 -0.63 -11.66 4.76
C THR A 27 -0.74 -11.21 3.31
N ILE A 28 -1.42 -10.08 3.12
CA ILE A 28 -1.61 -9.41 1.83
C ILE A 28 -1.07 -8.00 1.98
N GLY A 29 -0.18 -7.59 1.08
CA GLY A 29 0.24 -6.20 0.95
C GLY A 29 -0.72 -5.44 0.04
N VAL A 30 -1.25 -4.32 0.52
CA VAL A 30 -2.07 -3.40 -0.26
C VAL A 30 -1.44 -2.01 -0.19
N ALA A 31 -1.00 -1.48 -1.32
CA ALA A 31 -0.42 -0.16 -1.42
C ALA A 31 -1.25 0.80 -2.27
N LYS A 32 -1.23 2.08 -1.89
CA LYS A 32 -1.94 3.17 -2.60
C LYS A 32 -1.14 3.71 -3.79
N ASN A 33 0.17 3.47 -3.81
CA ASN A 33 1.07 3.96 -4.84
C ASN A 33 1.93 2.81 -5.34
N LEU A 34 2.21 2.79 -6.65
CA LEU A 34 3.17 1.86 -7.21
C LEU A 34 4.54 2.19 -6.64
N LEU A 35 5.20 1.19 -6.06
CA LEU A 35 6.60 1.28 -5.69
C LEU A 35 7.43 1.07 -6.95
N GLU A 36 8.35 1.99 -7.22
CA GLU A 36 9.33 1.85 -8.28
C GLU A 36 10.22 0.65 -7.93
N THR A 37 10.06 -0.42 -8.71
CA THR A 37 10.87 -1.63 -8.60
C THR A 37 11.87 -1.61 -9.75
N ASP A 38 12.97 -2.35 -9.64
CA ASP A 38 14.03 -2.40 -10.66
C ASP A 38 13.56 -2.95 -12.02
N THR A 39 12.27 -3.24 -12.16
CA THR A 39 11.53 -3.62 -13.37
C THR A 39 11.78 -2.70 -14.57
N ASP A 40 12.14 -1.45 -14.30
CA ASP A 40 12.37 -0.45 -15.35
C ASP A 40 13.76 -0.57 -15.98
N LYS A 41 14.62 -1.49 -15.49
CA LYS A 41 16.00 -1.67 -15.98
C LYS A 41 16.14 -2.68 -17.12
N PHE A 42 15.22 -3.63 -17.27
CA PHE A 42 15.40 -4.73 -18.25
C PHE A 42 14.64 -4.55 -19.57
N HIS A 43 13.57 -3.76 -19.62
CA HIS A 43 12.75 -3.59 -20.83
C HIS A 43 13.07 -2.35 -21.68
N SER A 44 14.13 -1.59 -21.39
CA SER A 44 14.60 -0.57 -22.32
C SER A 44 16.10 -0.61 -22.49
N GLN A 45 16.55 -1.07 -23.67
CA GLN A 45 17.87 -0.77 -24.23
C GLN A 45 18.02 0.74 -24.54
N SER A 46 17.57 1.64 -23.67
CA SER A 46 17.85 3.07 -23.80
C SER A 46 17.86 3.75 -22.44
N SER A 47 19.04 4.23 -22.07
CA SER A 47 19.41 4.93 -20.84
C SER A 47 18.67 6.27 -20.60
N LEU A 48 17.55 6.52 -21.28
CA LEU A 48 16.75 7.75 -21.25
C LEU A 48 15.32 7.55 -20.67
N GLY A 49 15.00 6.33 -20.19
CA GLY A 49 13.67 5.95 -19.67
C GLY A 49 13.44 6.16 -18.17
N PHE A 50 14.45 6.61 -17.43
CA PHE A 50 14.55 6.46 -15.96
C PHE A 50 13.57 7.30 -15.11
N LYS A 51 12.85 8.28 -15.69
CA LYS A 51 11.84 9.09 -14.98
C LYS A 51 10.47 9.14 -15.67
N ARG A 52 10.34 8.52 -16.86
CA ARG A 52 9.09 8.51 -17.65
C ARG A 52 8.15 7.34 -17.29
N SER A 53 8.65 6.32 -16.61
CA SER A 53 7.95 5.03 -16.38
C SER A 53 6.73 5.10 -15.48
N LEU A 54 6.81 5.65 -14.26
CA LEU A 54 5.67 5.66 -13.31
C LEU A 54 4.45 6.43 -13.84
N ALA A 55 4.68 7.54 -14.55
CA ALA A 55 3.59 8.31 -15.17
C ALA A 55 2.95 7.53 -16.32
N ASN A 56 3.75 6.83 -17.13
CA ASN A 56 3.28 5.98 -18.20
C ASN A 56 2.52 4.76 -17.66
N ARG A 57 3.05 4.07 -16.65
CA ARG A 57 2.36 2.99 -15.92
C ARG A 57 1.03 3.48 -15.36
N ARG A 58 0.97 4.66 -14.74
CA ARG A 58 -0.29 5.25 -14.26
C ARG A 58 -1.28 5.52 -15.40
N ARG A 59 -0.81 5.95 -16.58
CA ARG A 59 -1.68 6.12 -17.77
C ARG A 59 -2.14 4.77 -18.30
N GLU A 60 -1.24 3.83 -18.51
CA GLU A 60 -1.51 2.46 -18.94
C GLU A 60 -2.51 1.77 -18.02
N THR A 61 -2.34 1.94 -16.70
CA THR A 61 -3.27 1.39 -15.70
C THR A 61 -4.63 2.09 -15.77
N ARG A 62 -4.70 3.39 -16.10
CA ARG A 62 -5.97 4.09 -16.32
C ARG A 62 -6.65 3.75 -17.64
N GLU A 63 -5.88 3.40 -18.66
CA GLU A 63 -6.39 3.02 -19.98
C GLU A 63 -6.87 1.57 -20.00
N ASN A 64 -6.19 0.67 -19.28
CA ASN A 64 -6.50 -0.76 -19.27
C ASN A 64 -7.44 -1.20 -18.14
N LEU A 65 -7.62 -0.41 -17.08
CA LEU A 65 -8.59 -0.71 -16.03
C LEU A 65 -9.77 0.24 -16.11
N THR A 66 -10.91 -0.30 -16.53
CA THR A 66 -12.15 0.44 -16.75
C THR A 66 -13.27 -0.01 -15.82
N ASN A 67 -13.31 -1.30 -15.47
CA ASN A 67 -14.34 -1.90 -14.63
C ASN A 67 -13.77 -2.37 -13.29
N CYS A 68 -14.61 -2.40 -12.25
CA CYS A 68 -14.25 -3.05 -11.00
C CYS A 68 -13.90 -4.53 -11.24
N GLY A 69 -12.78 -4.97 -10.66
CA GLY A 69 -12.23 -6.30 -10.85
C GLY A 69 -11.17 -6.39 -11.95
N ASP A 70 -11.02 -5.37 -12.79
CA ASP A 70 -9.93 -5.33 -13.77
C ASP A 70 -8.58 -5.39 -13.04
N ARG A 71 -7.64 -6.12 -13.64
CA ARG A 71 -6.34 -6.42 -13.04
C ARG A 71 -5.24 -6.33 -14.09
N LEU A 72 -4.18 -5.60 -13.76
CA LEU A 72 -2.97 -5.49 -14.57
C LEU A 72 -1.80 -6.11 -13.79
N LEU A 73 -1.19 -7.16 -14.36
CA LEU A 73 -0.07 -7.87 -13.74
C LEU A 73 1.20 -7.02 -13.76
N ILE A 74 1.91 -7.03 -12.64
CA ILE A 74 3.18 -6.34 -12.48
C ILE A 74 4.26 -7.39 -12.32
N HIS A 75 5.22 -7.36 -13.24
CA HIS A 75 6.31 -8.30 -13.33
C HIS A 75 7.62 -7.69 -12.81
N ASP A 76 8.48 -8.50 -12.20
CA ASP A 76 9.86 -8.15 -11.86
C ASP A 76 10.75 -8.04 -13.11
N ALA A 77 12.00 -7.59 -12.93
CA ALA A 77 13.10 -7.68 -13.89
C ALA A 77 13.28 -9.10 -14.49
N ASN A 78 12.97 -10.14 -13.72
CA ASN A 78 13.08 -11.54 -14.14
C ASN A 78 11.82 -12.09 -14.83
N GLY A 79 10.81 -11.23 -15.11
CA GLY A 79 9.54 -11.63 -15.71
C GLY A 79 8.56 -12.33 -14.76
N THR A 80 8.93 -12.52 -13.49
CA THR A 80 8.07 -13.13 -12.46
C THR A 80 6.99 -12.15 -12.02
N VAL A 81 5.75 -12.59 -11.83
CA VAL A 81 4.66 -11.74 -11.34
C VAL A 81 4.89 -11.40 -9.86
N CYS A 82 5.11 -10.13 -9.55
CA CYS A 82 5.32 -9.64 -8.18
C CYS A 82 4.05 -9.08 -7.52
N GLY A 83 3.07 -8.67 -8.32
CA GLY A 83 1.83 -8.11 -7.83
C GLY A 83 0.86 -7.77 -8.94
N VAL A 84 -0.23 -7.09 -8.58
CA VAL A 84 -1.26 -6.64 -9.52
C VAL A 84 -1.66 -5.20 -9.19
N ALA A 85 -1.89 -4.39 -10.21
CA ALA A 85 -2.71 -3.20 -10.06
C ALA A 85 -4.18 -3.62 -10.23
N LEU A 86 -5.00 -3.34 -9.24
CA LEU A 86 -6.38 -3.78 -9.14
C LEU A 86 -7.29 -2.56 -9.01
N LEU A 87 -8.31 -2.50 -9.86
CA LEU A 87 -9.42 -1.56 -9.68
C LEU A 87 -10.47 -2.25 -8.82
N ASN A 88 -10.58 -1.82 -7.56
CA ASN A 88 -11.40 -2.51 -6.58
C ASN A 88 -12.81 -1.92 -6.40
N THR A 89 -13.08 -0.76 -6.99
CA THR A 89 -14.39 -0.09 -6.93
C THR A 89 -14.62 0.70 -8.21
N ASP A 90 -15.85 0.72 -8.72
CA ASP A 90 -16.21 1.47 -9.94
C ASP A 90 -16.07 3.00 -9.78
N ASN A 91 -16.12 3.49 -8.54
CA ASN A 91 -16.05 4.92 -8.25
C ASN A 91 -14.62 5.45 -8.07
N SER A 92 -13.59 4.61 -8.25
CA SER A 92 -12.19 5.03 -8.10
C SER A 92 -11.48 5.07 -9.44
N ILE A 93 -10.75 6.16 -9.70
CA ILE A 93 -9.92 6.32 -10.90
C ILE A 93 -8.51 5.75 -10.66
N ASN A 94 -8.11 5.59 -9.40
CA ASN A 94 -6.76 5.18 -9.05
C ASN A 94 -6.78 3.77 -8.45
N PRO A 95 -6.06 2.81 -9.05
CA PRO A 95 -6.02 1.44 -8.57
C PRO A 95 -5.35 1.34 -7.20
N VAL A 96 -5.50 0.17 -6.60
CA VAL A 96 -4.64 -0.30 -5.51
C VAL A 96 -3.67 -1.34 -6.03
N TYR A 97 -2.49 -1.38 -5.43
CA TYR A 97 -1.44 -2.33 -5.79
C TYR A 97 -1.45 -3.45 -4.76
N VAL A 98 -1.85 -4.64 -5.20
CA VAL A 98 -1.97 -5.83 -4.35
C VAL A 98 -0.77 -6.74 -4.62
N SER A 99 -0.17 -7.23 -3.55
CA SER A 99 0.91 -8.21 -3.64
C SER A 99 0.79 -9.27 -2.54
N PRO A 100 1.13 -10.54 -2.83
CA PRO A 100 1.26 -11.58 -1.83
C PRO A 100 2.23 -11.18 -0.73
N GLY A 101 1.89 -11.45 0.52
CA GLY A 101 2.80 -11.30 1.66
C GLY A 101 3.39 -12.65 2.06
N HIS A 102 2.60 -13.46 2.74
CA HIS A 102 2.98 -14.78 3.26
C HIS A 102 1.80 -15.75 3.14
N LEU A 103 2.08 -17.03 2.84
CA LEU A 103 1.10 -18.13 2.80
C LEU A 103 -0.20 -17.82 2.04
N ILE A 104 -0.13 -17.05 0.95
CA ILE A 104 -1.30 -16.72 0.13
C ILE A 104 -0.89 -16.57 -1.34
N SER A 105 -1.77 -17.02 -2.25
CA SER A 105 -1.61 -16.81 -3.69
C SER A 105 -2.03 -15.39 -4.08
N LEU A 106 -1.55 -14.91 -5.23
CA LEU A 106 -1.94 -13.61 -5.75
C LEU A 106 -3.43 -13.54 -6.07
N ASP A 107 -4.00 -14.59 -6.69
CA ASP A 107 -5.42 -14.61 -7.05
C ASP A 107 -6.33 -14.54 -5.82
N THR A 108 -6.06 -15.37 -4.80
CA THR A 108 -6.83 -15.36 -3.54
C THR A 108 -6.67 -14.02 -2.81
N ALA A 109 -5.47 -13.42 -2.84
CA ALA A 109 -5.27 -12.10 -2.28
C ALA A 109 -6.13 -11.02 -2.97
N CYS A 110 -6.23 -11.07 -4.31
CA CYS A 110 -7.06 -10.15 -5.08
C CYS A 110 -8.55 -10.32 -4.77
N GLU A 111 -9.02 -11.56 -4.70
CA GLU A 111 -10.42 -11.87 -4.37
C GLU A 111 -10.80 -11.34 -2.98
N ILE A 112 -9.94 -11.54 -1.98
CA ILE A 112 -10.16 -11.01 -0.62
C ILE A 112 -10.18 -9.49 -0.64
N VAL A 113 -9.29 -8.84 -1.39
CA VAL A 113 -9.26 -7.38 -1.52
C VAL A 113 -10.56 -6.87 -2.15
N LEU A 114 -11.05 -7.48 -3.22
CA LEU A 114 -12.32 -7.10 -3.86
C LEU A 114 -13.50 -7.24 -2.90
N LYS A 115 -13.63 -8.40 -2.23
CA LYS A 115 -14.72 -8.67 -1.28
C LYS A 115 -14.72 -7.74 -0.06
N THR A 116 -13.56 -7.20 0.31
CA THR A 116 -13.39 -6.31 1.47
C THR A 116 -13.33 -4.83 1.10
N SER A 117 -13.51 -4.47 -0.17
CA SER A 117 -13.43 -3.09 -0.65
C SER A 117 -14.80 -2.50 -0.94
N LYS A 118 -15.23 -1.51 -0.14
CA LYS A 118 -16.32 -0.58 -0.52
C LYS A 118 -15.78 0.74 -1.07
N PHE A 119 -14.53 1.04 -0.77
CA PHE A 119 -13.80 2.23 -1.19
C PHE A 119 -12.46 1.82 -1.80
N ARG A 120 -11.75 2.79 -2.39
CA ARG A 120 -10.40 2.59 -2.93
C ARG A 120 -9.48 1.84 -1.97
N THR A 121 -9.44 2.19 -0.69
CA THR A 121 -8.71 1.41 0.31
C THR A 121 -9.63 0.37 0.92
N PRO A 122 -9.24 -0.92 0.99
CA PRO A 122 -10.05 -1.95 1.62
C PRO A 122 -10.42 -1.61 3.06
N GLU A 123 -11.60 -2.06 3.49
CA GLU A 123 -12.15 -1.71 4.81
C GLU A 123 -11.17 -1.97 5.97
N PRO A 124 -10.44 -3.11 6.04
CA PRO A 124 -9.54 -3.38 7.16
C PRO A 124 -8.39 -2.37 7.26
N THR A 125 -7.75 -2.01 6.14
CA THR A 125 -6.64 -1.05 6.14
C THR A 125 -7.12 0.38 6.30
N ARG A 126 -8.30 0.71 5.74
CA ARG A 126 -8.96 2.00 5.91
C ARG A 126 -9.29 2.28 7.37
N LEU A 127 -9.90 1.31 8.06
CA LEU A 127 -10.25 1.43 9.48
C LEU A 127 -8.99 1.54 10.36
N ALA A 128 -7.95 0.76 10.07
CA ALA A 128 -6.68 0.85 10.79
C ALA A 128 -6.04 2.25 10.67
N ASP A 129 -6.01 2.84 9.46
CA ASP A 129 -5.50 4.21 9.24
C ASP A 129 -6.35 5.26 9.97
N GLN A 130 -7.69 5.13 9.95
CA GLN A 130 -8.58 6.04 10.67
C GLN A 130 -8.37 6.02 12.19
N ILE A 131 -8.32 4.82 12.78
CA ILE A 131 -8.11 4.64 14.22
C ILE A 131 -6.73 5.18 14.63
N SER A 132 -5.69 4.86 13.85
CA SER A 132 -4.32 5.34 14.10
C SER A 132 -4.26 6.88 14.10
N ARG A 133 -4.83 7.53 13.08
CA ARG A 133 -4.88 9.00 12.99
C ARG A 133 -5.69 9.64 14.10
N GLN A 134 -6.80 9.03 14.52
CA GLN A 134 -7.57 9.51 15.66
C GLN A 134 -6.74 9.46 16.96
N LYS A 135 -6.00 8.36 17.17
CA LYS A 135 -5.16 8.22 18.37
C LYS A 135 -3.99 9.21 18.37
N ILE A 136 -3.33 9.43 17.24
CA ILE A 136 -2.27 10.44 17.11
C ILE A 136 -2.80 11.83 17.50
N ARG A 137 -3.97 12.23 16.98
CA ARG A 137 -4.59 13.52 17.33
C ARG A 137 -4.91 13.65 18.82
N GLN A 138 -5.37 12.58 19.47
CA GLN A 138 -5.62 12.56 20.91
C GLN A 138 -4.32 12.75 21.70
N LEU A 139 -3.27 12.00 21.34
CA LEU A 139 -1.96 12.10 21.99
C LEU A 139 -1.33 13.48 21.80
N ASP A 140 -1.44 14.06 20.61
CA ASP A 140 -0.97 15.42 20.33
C ASP A 140 -1.71 16.44 21.19
N ALA A 141 -3.04 16.30 21.33
CA ALA A 141 -3.85 17.18 22.18
C ALA A 141 -3.49 17.05 23.68
N GLU A 142 -3.25 15.83 24.16
CA GLU A 142 -2.78 15.56 25.53
C GLU A 142 -1.37 16.12 25.77
N GLN A 143 -0.48 16.01 24.77
CA GLN A 143 0.87 16.54 24.84
C GLN A 143 0.91 18.07 24.82
N ILE A 144 0.04 18.71 24.03
CA ILE A 144 -0.15 20.16 24.04
C ILE A 144 -0.71 20.61 25.41
N ARG A 145 -1.71 19.89 25.94
CA ARG A 145 -2.32 20.21 27.24
C ARG A 145 -1.33 20.08 28.39
N SER A 146 -0.50 19.05 28.40
CA SER A 146 0.55 18.86 29.42
C SER A 146 1.68 19.89 29.34
N ARG A 147 2.04 20.36 28.14
CA ARG A 147 3.01 21.45 27.95
C ARG A 147 2.45 22.83 28.27
N ALA A 148 1.13 23.01 28.19
CA ALA A 148 0.45 24.28 28.44
C ALA A 148 0.15 24.57 29.93
N ILE A 149 0.47 23.67 30.86
CA ILE A 149 0.41 23.94 32.30
C ILE A 149 1.76 24.54 32.71
N PRO A 150 1.89 25.87 32.88
CA PRO A 150 3.12 26.43 33.42
C PRO A 150 3.27 25.99 34.88
N ASN A 151 4.47 25.51 35.21
CA ASN A 151 4.90 25.25 36.57
C ASN A 151 4.97 26.62 37.29
N ARG A 152 3.85 27.13 37.81
CA ARG A 152 3.86 28.26 38.75
C ARG A 152 4.21 27.68 40.11
N PRO A 153 5.42 27.92 40.67
CA PRO A 153 5.59 27.70 42.09
C PRO A 153 4.56 28.59 42.80
N ALA A 154 3.76 27.98 43.68
CA ALA A 154 2.93 28.73 44.60
C ALA A 154 3.86 29.73 45.31
N ARG A 155 3.66 31.03 45.07
CA ARG A 155 4.28 32.07 45.90
C ARG A 155 3.72 31.87 47.30
N VAL A 156 4.51 31.21 48.14
CA VAL A 156 4.30 31.12 49.58
C VAL A 156 4.59 32.52 50.12
N ILE A 157 3.49 33.17 50.52
CA ILE A 157 3.29 34.26 51.49
C ILE A 157 4.27 35.44 51.42
#